data_AF-A0A0K2TX54-F1
#
_entry.id   AF-A0A0K2TX54-F1
#
_cell.length_a   1.000
_cell.length_b   1.000
_cell.length_c   1.000
_cell.angle_alpha   90.00
_cell.angle_beta   90.00
_cell.angle_gamma   90.00
#
_symmetry.space_group_name_H-M   'P 1'
#
loop_
_entity.id
_entity.type
_entity.pdbx_description
1 polymer ?
#
loop_
_entity_poly.entity_id
_entity_poly.type
_entity_poly.pdbx_seq_one_letter_code
_entity_poly.pdbx_strand_id
1 'polypeptide(L)' 'MSNSDRRSPVDENEREFSRPGADDGDTNDIIECNWFEICESFDDMNLKEDLLRGIYSFGFEKPSAIQQRAIVPCIKTR' A
#
# COMPACT_ATOMS: atom_id res chain seq x y z
N MET A 1 30.74 -49.15 16.42
CA MET A 1 31.29 -48.73 15.11
C MET A 1 30.14 -48.63 14.12
N SER A 2 30.16 -47.60 13.27
CA SER A 2 29.13 -47.12 12.32
C SER A 2 27.94 -46.35 12.90
N ASN A 3 28.18 -45.08 13.24
CA ASN A 3 27.17 -44.03 13.07
C ASN A 3 27.34 -43.49 11.64
N SER A 4 26.48 -43.92 10.73
CA SER A 4 26.24 -43.24 9.46
C SER A 4 24.76 -42.91 9.42
N ASP A 5 24.42 -41.72 9.90
CA ASP A 5 23.34 -40.95 9.31
C ASP A 5 23.67 -39.47 9.55
N ARG A 6 24.35 -38.88 8.56
CA ARG A 6 24.45 -37.43 8.43
C ARG A 6 23.08 -36.94 8.00
N ARG A 7 22.47 -36.05 8.78
CA ARG A 7 21.75 -34.91 8.22
C ARG A 7 21.76 -33.75 9.21
N SER A 8 22.43 -32.69 8.76
CA SER A 8 22.60 -31.40 9.41
C SER A 8 21.26 -30.64 9.52
N PRO A 9 21.21 -29.62 10.39
CA PRO A 9 19.98 -28.96 10.80
C PRO A 9 19.58 -27.84 9.82
N VAL A 10 18.26 -27.77 9.59
CA VAL A 10 17.46 -26.63 9.11
C VAL A 10 18.05 -25.82 7.93
N ASP A 11 17.65 -26.15 6.71
CA ASP A 11 17.82 -25.25 5.56
C ASP A 11 16.72 -24.17 5.64
N GLU A 12 17.17 -22.97 5.96
CA GLU A 12 16.42 -21.72 6.00
C GLU A 12 16.10 -21.32 4.55
N ASN A 13 14.82 -21.24 4.14
CA ASN A 13 14.28 -20.17 3.26
C ASN A 13 12.82 -20.37 2.78
N GLU A 14 12.00 -21.25 3.37
CA GLU A 14 10.57 -21.34 2.98
C GLU A 14 9.69 -20.32 3.70
N ARG A 15 10.18 -19.07 3.88
CA ARG A 15 9.31 -17.93 4.18
C ARG A 15 8.62 -17.51 2.89
N GLU A 16 7.69 -18.35 2.46
CA GLU A 16 6.63 -18.00 1.53
C GLU A 16 5.67 -17.03 2.25
N PHE A 17 6.14 -15.79 2.40
CA PHE A 17 5.33 -14.70 2.92
C PHE A 17 5.42 -13.53 1.95
N SER A 18 4.64 -13.60 0.87
CA SER A 18 3.99 -12.44 0.26
C SER A 18 3.19 -12.86 -0.98
N ARG A 19 1.91 -12.59 -1.14
CA ARG A 19 0.76 -12.25 -0.29
C ARG A 19 -0.43 -12.87 -1.05
N PRO A 20 -1.54 -13.25 -0.41
CA PRO A 20 -2.78 -13.52 -1.17
C PRO A 20 -2.98 -12.33 -2.11
N GLY A 21 -3.24 -12.62 -3.38
CA GLY A 21 -3.24 -11.64 -4.47
C GLY A 21 -3.85 -10.34 -3.99
N ALA A 22 -3.16 -9.22 -4.26
CA ALA A 22 -3.74 -7.91 -4.08
C ALA A 22 -5.10 -7.96 -4.77
N ASP A 23 -6.14 -8.15 -3.97
CA ASP A 23 -7.49 -7.88 -4.37
C ASP A 23 -7.41 -6.41 -4.75
N ASP A 24 -7.32 -6.16 -6.06
CA ASP A 24 -7.52 -4.86 -6.68
C ASP A 24 -8.99 -4.52 -6.43
N GLY A 25 -9.31 -4.34 -5.15
CA GLY A 25 -10.65 -4.22 -4.62
C GLY A 25 -11.28 -3.08 -5.37
N ASP A 26 -12.09 -3.45 -6.37
CA ASP A 26 -13.06 -2.58 -7.00
C ASP A 26 -14.04 -2.21 -5.89
N THR A 27 -13.60 -1.24 -5.10
CA THR A 27 -14.37 -0.58 -4.06
C THR A 27 -15.31 0.37 -4.77
N ASN A 28 -16.20 -0.20 -5.58
CA ASN A 28 -17.46 0.39 -6.00
C ASN A 28 -18.42 0.55 -4.81
N ASP A 29 -17.88 0.77 -3.61
CA ASP A 29 -18.59 1.45 -2.54
C ASP A 29 -18.82 2.86 -3.04
N ILE A 30 -20.07 3.15 -3.41
CA ILE A 30 -20.47 4.46 -3.93
C ILE A 30 -20.23 5.49 -2.82
N ILE A 31 -19.07 6.14 -2.85
CA ILE A 31 -18.76 7.26 -1.96
C ILE A 31 -19.49 8.49 -2.53
N GLU A 32 -20.59 8.85 -1.89
CA GLU A 32 -21.31 10.09 -2.18
C GLU A 32 -20.57 11.29 -1.56
N CYS A 33 -20.05 12.19 -2.40
CA CYS A 33 -19.45 13.44 -1.96
C CYS A 33 -19.70 14.57 -2.97
N ASN A 34 -19.74 15.82 -2.49
CA ASN A 34 -19.90 17.01 -3.34
C ASN A 34 -18.59 17.44 -4.05
N TRP A 35 -17.57 16.57 -4.03
CA TRP A 35 -16.28 16.79 -4.67
C TRP A 35 -16.08 15.76 -5.78
N PHE A 36 -15.76 16.22 -6.99
CA PHE A 36 -15.76 15.39 -8.21
C PHE A 36 -14.35 15.02 -8.71
N GLU A 37 -13.31 15.66 -8.18
CA GLU A 37 -11.92 15.36 -8.55
C GLU A 37 -11.46 14.12 -7.76
N ILE A 38 -10.98 13.12 -8.49
CA ILE A 38 -10.46 11.85 -7.97
C ILE A 38 -8.99 11.76 -8.41
N CYS A 39 -8.08 11.56 -7.45
CA CYS A 39 -6.66 11.39 -7.72
C CYS A 39 -6.25 9.93 -7.50
N GLU A 40 -5.77 9.24 -8.54
CA GLU A 40 -5.37 7.83 -8.47
C GLU A 40 -3.97 7.62 -7.89
N SER A 41 -3.12 8.66 -7.89
CA SER A 41 -1.81 8.67 -7.23
C SER A 41 -1.70 9.78 -6.18
N PHE A 42 -0.81 9.59 -5.20
CA PHE A 42 -0.40 10.65 -4.28
C PHE A 42 0.38 11.77 -4.98
N ASP A 43 1.02 11.48 -6.12
CA ASP A 43 1.73 12.47 -6.94
C ASP A 43 0.77 13.54 -7.51
N ASP A 44 -0.46 13.15 -7.86
CA ASP A 44 -1.47 14.01 -8.48
C ASP A 44 -2.13 14.98 -7.48
N MET A 45 -1.89 14.78 -6.17
CA MET A 45 -2.51 15.57 -5.10
C MET A 45 -1.73 16.85 -4.76
N ASN A 46 -0.63 17.14 -5.48
CA ASN A 46 0.21 18.34 -5.28
C ASN A 46 0.68 18.51 -3.81
N LEU A 47 1.08 17.39 -3.18
CA LEU A 47 1.61 17.34 -1.83
C LEU A 47 3.06 17.85 -1.78
N LYS A 48 3.52 18.27 -0.61
CA LYS A 48 4.94 18.59 -0.39
C LYS A 48 5.80 17.33 -0.56
N GLU A 49 6.96 17.47 -1.20
CA GLU A 49 7.88 16.36 -1.48
C GLU A 49 8.26 15.56 -0.22
N ASP A 50 8.58 16.25 0.88
CA ASP A 50 8.92 15.59 2.16
C ASP A 50 7.77 14.71 2.70
N LEU A 51 6.52 15.16 2.52
CA LEU A 51 5.34 14.41 2.92
C LEU A 51 5.11 13.21 1.99
N LEU A 52 5.20 13.43 0.68
CA LEU A 52 5.05 12.38 -0.34
C LEU A 52 6.06 11.25 -0.11
N ARG A 53 7.33 11.60 0.16
CA ARG A 53 8.37 10.64 0.53
C ARG A 53 8.03 9.89 1.82
N GLY A 54 7.47 10.57 2.82
CA GLY A 54 7.01 9.96 4.06
C GLY A 54 5.89 8.94 3.85
N ILE A 55 4.91 9.25 2.98
CA ILE A 55 3.79 8.38 2.61
C ILE A 55 4.31 7.06 2.01
N TYR A 56 5.19 7.14 1.01
CA TYR A 56 5.77 5.96 0.38
C TYR A 56 6.70 5.18 1.33
N SER A 57 7.49 5.87 2.16
CA SER A 57 8.37 5.22 3.14
C SER A 57 7.59 4.47 4.22
N PHE A 58 6.36 4.88 4.51
CA PHE A 58 5.45 4.18 5.42
C PHE A 58 4.80 2.94 4.77
N GLY A 59 4.90 2.79 3.44
CA GLY A 59 4.35 1.66 2.69
C GLY A 59 2.98 1.91 2.07
N PHE A 60 2.53 3.17 1.98
CA PHE A 60 1.36 3.50 1.17
C PHE A 60 1.78 3.67 -0.29
N GLU A 61 1.28 2.79 -1.16
CA GLU A 61 1.59 2.83 -2.60
C GLU A 61 0.52 3.57 -3.40
N LYS A 62 -0.76 3.36 -3.06
CA LYS A 62 -1.90 4.01 -3.70
C LYS A 62 -2.87 4.59 -2.66
N PRO A 63 -3.53 5.72 -2.95
CA PRO A 63 -4.58 6.27 -2.11
C PRO A 63 -5.81 5.35 -2.06
N SER A 64 -6.39 5.16 -0.87
CA SER A 64 -7.67 4.48 -0.70
C SER A 64 -8.84 5.29 -1.27
N ALA A 65 -9.99 4.67 -1.53
CA ALA A 65 -11.15 5.32 -2.14
C ALA A 65 -11.60 6.63 -1.43
N ILE A 66 -11.43 6.71 -0.11
CA ILE A 66 -11.67 7.93 0.69
C ILE A 66 -10.56 8.96 0.44
N GLN A 67 -9.29 8.54 0.46
CA GLN A 67 -8.13 9.41 0.26
C GLN A 67 -8.11 10.06 -1.13
N GLN A 68 -8.49 9.31 -2.17
CA GLN A 68 -8.58 9.78 -3.56
C GLN A 68 -9.49 10.99 -3.72
N ARG A 69 -10.54 11.10 -2.88
CA ARG A 69 -11.55 12.16 -2.92
C ARG A 69 -11.33 13.24 -1.86
N ALA A 70 -10.77 12.90 -0.70
CA ALA A 70 -10.74 13.79 0.46
C ALA A 70 -9.45 14.62 0.61
N ILE A 71 -8.31 14.14 0.13
CA ILE A 71 -7.02 14.81 0.41
C ILE A 71 -6.96 16.20 -0.24
N VAL A 72 -7.29 16.28 -1.53
CA VAL A 72 -7.27 17.52 -2.31
C VAL A 72 -8.18 18.62 -1.73
N PRO A 73 -9.46 18.38 -1.42
CA PRO A 73 -10.30 19.41 -0.80
C PRO A 73 -9.80 19.79 0.60
N CYS A 74 -9.25 18.85 1.38
CA CYS A 74 -8.70 19.16 2.71
C CYS A 74 -7.51 20.14 2.64
N ILE A 75 -6.65 20.02 1.63
CA ILE A 75 -5.47 20.89 1.49
C ILE A 75 -5.76 22.19 0.72
N LYS A 76 -6.77 22.17 -0.19
CA LYS A 76 -7.20 23.36 -0.95
C LYS A 76 -8.07 24.32 -0.14
N THR A 77 -8.65 23.90 1.00
CA THR A 77 -9.52 24.76 1.85
C THR A 77 -8.71 25.79 2.66
N ARG A 78 -8.01 26.70 1.96
CA ARG A 78 -7.38 27.90 2.52
C ARG A 78 -7.45 29.06 1.55
#